data_AF-A0A261C0F7-F1
#
_entry.id   AF-A0A261C0F7-F1
#
_cell.length_a   1.000
_cell.length_b   1.000
_cell.length_c   1.000
_cell.angle_alpha   90.00
_cell.angle_beta   90.00
_cell.angle_gamma   90.00
#
_symmetry.space_group_name_H-M   'P 1'
#
loop_
_entity.id
_entity.type
_entity.pdbx_description
1 polymer ?
#
loop_
_entity_poly.entity_id
_entity_poly.type
_entity_poly.pdbx_seq_one_letter_code
_entity_poly.pdbx_strand_id
1 'polypeptide(L)'
;MSTFPLLSLPSLVIWNVIDNLNAEETLDLSMCSRKSRFLVHACTKNRYELKIRICYENELILYSKRHPADKIFGRYMHWMYFQDLIDYFSSLQPSVRDFFLEGYVDEEDLNYFLNTSTISESLKLQIATDHTPGTDFYIDLYSIILWGGGWVNLDHFLKMNFTACFYDADTSLITPTDWLFLMNSWINGWNRRMKIFEFQSHEFNFELTETMLEQVPGQRIDQNVCVIDEIELSRLYNLPIYFRDIIDYFSSLQPSVRSFYLEGRVKEDDLNYFLNTSTINEALQLEIGTDHKPGTDFYIDLYSIILWGGGWMNLDHFLKMNFTACFYDAEISLITPTDWLLLMNSWINGWNRRMKMFKFQSHEFDFELTETMTED
;
A
#
# COMPACT_ATOMS: atom_id res chain seq x y z
N MET A 1 -24.44 17.26 -44.45
CA MET A 1 -23.89 16.55 -43.27
C MET A 1 -25.05 15.81 -42.63
N SER A 2 -24.96 14.49 -42.47
CA SER A 2 -26.01 13.74 -41.75
C SER A 2 -25.93 14.10 -40.26
N THR A 3 -27.07 14.46 -39.67
CA THR A 3 -27.18 14.64 -38.22
C THR A 3 -27.10 13.28 -37.55
N PHE A 4 -26.27 13.14 -36.51
CA PHE A 4 -26.22 11.92 -35.69
C PHE A 4 -27.65 11.55 -35.26
N PRO A 5 -28.19 10.39 -35.66
CA PRO A 5 -29.63 10.10 -35.56
C PRO A 5 -30.19 10.27 -34.14
N LEU A 6 -29.43 9.90 -33.12
CA LEU A 6 -29.81 10.07 -31.72
C LEU A 6 -30.10 11.54 -31.35
N LEU A 7 -29.35 12.49 -31.90
CA LEU A 7 -29.48 13.92 -31.62
C LEU A 7 -30.67 14.59 -32.33
N SER A 8 -31.40 13.81 -33.15
CA SER A 8 -32.63 14.24 -33.83
C SER A 8 -33.91 13.79 -33.11
N LEU A 9 -33.78 12.96 -32.06
CA LEU A 9 -34.91 12.45 -31.29
C LEU A 9 -35.46 13.50 -30.29
N PRO A 10 -36.73 13.40 -29.88
CA PRO A 10 -37.28 14.19 -28.79
C PRO A 10 -36.52 13.97 -27.48
N SER A 11 -36.40 15.01 -26.64
CA SER A 11 -35.60 14.96 -25.41
C SER A 11 -35.96 13.77 -24.51
N LEU A 12 -37.24 13.48 -24.28
CA LEU A 12 -37.65 12.34 -23.43
C LEU A 12 -37.13 10.99 -23.94
N VAL A 13 -37.08 10.81 -25.26
CA VAL A 13 -36.55 9.58 -25.88
C VAL A 13 -35.04 9.51 -25.71
N ILE A 14 -34.34 10.63 -25.90
CA ILE A 14 -32.89 10.71 -25.66
C ILE A 14 -32.56 10.36 -24.22
N TRP A 15 -33.35 10.86 -23.26
CA TRP A 15 -33.15 10.59 -21.83
C TRP A 15 -33.33 9.10 -21.55
N ASN A 16 -34.41 8.48 -22.06
CA ASN A 16 -34.59 7.04 -21.92
C ASN A 16 -33.47 6.22 -22.56
N VAL A 17 -32.90 6.66 -23.69
CA VAL A 17 -31.76 5.97 -24.29
C VAL A 17 -30.55 6.06 -23.36
N ILE A 18 -30.19 7.27 -22.91
CA ILE A 18 -29.04 7.48 -22.00
C ILE A 18 -29.25 6.73 -20.67
N ASP A 19 -30.48 6.64 -20.15
CA ASP A 19 -30.83 5.90 -18.93
C ASP A 19 -30.60 4.39 -19.05
N ASN A 20 -30.54 3.86 -20.27
CA ASN A 20 -30.28 2.44 -20.54
C ASN A 20 -28.86 2.18 -21.04
N LEU A 21 -28.04 3.21 -21.25
CA LEU A 21 -26.63 3.03 -21.56
C LEU A 21 -25.88 2.61 -20.30
N ASN A 22 -24.97 1.66 -20.45
CA ASN A 22 -23.99 1.38 -19.42
C ASN A 22 -23.00 2.56 -19.32
N ALA A 23 -22.14 2.52 -18.31
CA ALA A 23 -21.28 3.66 -18.03
C ALA A 23 -20.24 3.90 -19.16
N GLU A 24 -19.74 2.85 -19.82
CA GLU A 24 -18.80 2.91 -20.96
C GLU A 24 -19.45 3.57 -22.17
N GLU A 25 -20.63 3.08 -22.55
CA GLU A 25 -21.43 3.62 -23.65
C GLU A 25 -21.80 5.10 -23.40
N THR A 26 -22.05 5.45 -22.13
CA THR A 26 -22.33 6.83 -21.72
C THR A 26 -21.10 7.73 -21.91
N LEU A 27 -19.91 7.23 -21.57
CA LEU A 27 -18.65 7.94 -21.79
C LEU A 27 -18.38 8.12 -23.30
N ASP A 28 -18.47 7.05 -24.09
CA ASP A 28 -18.27 7.10 -25.53
C ASP A 28 -19.23 8.09 -26.22
N LEU A 29 -20.51 8.06 -25.85
CA LEU A 29 -21.49 9.00 -26.35
C LEU A 29 -21.12 10.46 -26.00
N SER A 30 -20.63 10.71 -24.78
CA SER A 30 -20.23 12.04 -24.34
C SER A 30 -19.05 12.62 -25.14
N MET A 31 -18.18 11.75 -25.64
CA MET A 31 -16.99 12.13 -26.41
C MET A 31 -17.29 12.35 -27.89
N CYS A 32 -18.44 11.89 -28.40
CA CYS A 32 -18.81 12.00 -29.81
C CYS A 32 -19.04 13.45 -30.30
N SER A 33 -19.56 14.35 -29.46
CA SER A 33 -19.77 15.76 -29.85
C SER A 33 -20.07 16.65 -28.64
N ARG A 34 -19.90 17.98 -28.77
CA ARG A 34 -20.32 18.95 -27.74
C ARG A 34 -21.81 18.82 -27.37
N LYS A 35 -22.67 18.52 -28.35
CA LYS A 35 -24.11 18.35 -28.13
C LYS A 35 -24.40 17.06 -27.35
N SER A 36 -23.70 15.97 -27.67
CA SER A 36 -23.80 14.71 -26.94
C SER A 36 -23.30 14.85 -25.50
N ARG A 37 -22.16 15.53 -25.30
CA ARG A 37 -21.60 15.86 -23.98
C ARG A 37 -22.61 16.60 -23.09
N PHE A 38 -23.25 17.63 -23.63
CA PHE A 38 -24.26 18.41 -22.91
C PHE A 38 -25.47 17.54 -22.51
N LEU A 39 -25.92 16.66 -23.42
CA LEU A 39 -27.06 15.78 -23.15
C LEU A 39 -26.73 14.73 -22.08
N VAL A 40 -25.56 14.08 -22.19
CA VAL A 40 -25.08 13.14 -21.17
C VAL A 40 -24.99 13.85 -19.83
N HIS A 41 -24.31 14.99 -19.74
CA HIS A 41 -24.19 15.77 -18.52
C HIS A 41 -25.57 16.12 -17.90
N ALA A 42 -26.54 16.56 -18.70
CA ALA A 42 -27.88 16.88 -18.22
C ALA A 42 -28.62 15.66 -17.65
N CYS A 43 -28.41 14.47 -18.23
CA CYS A 43 -29.06 13.23 -17.80
C CYS A 43 -28.35 12.56 -16.63
N THR A 44 -27.04 12.79 -16.46
CA THR A 44 -26.19 12.04 -15.51
C THR A 44 -25.87 12.80 -14.23
N LYS A 45 -26.29 14.07 -14.13
CA LYS A 45 -26.12 14.91 -12.94
C LYS A 45 -26.60 14.15 -11.68
N ASN A 46 -25.68 13.89 -10.75
CA ASN A 46 -25.86 13.15 -9.49
C ASN A 46 -26.04 11.62 -9.58
N ARG A 47 -25.91 10.99 -10.76
CA ARG A 47 -26.13 9.54 -10.92
C ARG A 47 -24.91 8.67 -10.70
N TYR A 48 -23.71 9.24 -10.81
CA TYR A 48 -22.45 8.53 -10.66
C TYR A 48 -21.67 9.05 -9.44
N GLU A 49 -20.81 8.20 -8.88
CA GLU A 49 -19.76 8.57 -7.94
C GLU A 49 -18.49 8.24 -8.69
N LEU A 50 -17.96 9.19 -9.45
CA LEU A 50 -16.79 8.84 -10.24
C LEU A 50 -15.64 8.70 -9.25
N LYS A 51 -15.19 7.47 -9.07
CA LYS A 51 -13.81 7.19 -8.73
C LYS A 51 -13.07 7.06 -10.05
N ILE A 52 -11.92 7.69 -10.15
CA ILE A 52 -11.13 7.71 -11.38
C ILE A 52 -9.83 6.98 -11.10
N ARG A 53 -9.52 6.00 -11.93
CA ARG A 53 -8.22 5.32 -11.94
C ARG A 53 -7.65 5.41 -13.34
N ILE A 54 -6.47 6.01 -13.47
CA ILE A 54 -5.68 6.12 -14.69
C ILE A 54 -4.38 5.36 -14.44
N CYS A 55 -4.08 4.33 -15.23
CA CYS A 55 -2.89 3.45 -15.05
C CYS A 55 -1.98 3.42 -16.29
N TYR A 56 -0.78 2.83 -16.16
CA TYR A 56 0.20 2.63 -17.25
C TYR A 56 -0.37 1.99 -18.53
N GLU A 57 -1.39 1.14 -18.42
CA GLU A 57 -2.07 0.53 -19.57
C GLU A 57 -3.06 1.50 -20.26
N ASN A 58 -3.01 2.78 -19.88
CA ASN A 58 -3.94 3.83 -20.25
C ASN A 58 -5.40 3.44 -19.98
N GLU A 59 -5.62 2.76 -18.86
CA GLU A 59 -6.94 2.31 -18.43
C GLU A 59 -7.62 3.41 -17.61
N LEU A 60 -8.81 3.83 -18.05
CA LEU A 60 -9.73 4.64 -17.25
C LEU A 60 -10.77 3.74 -16.60
N ILE A 61 -10.81 3.72 -15.27
CA ILE A 61 -11.87 3.03 -14.53
C ILE A 61 -12.80 4.05 -13.88
N LEU A 62 -14.08 3.97 -14.23
CA LEU A 62 -15.16 4.73 -13.61
C LEU A 62 -16.10 3.81 -12.84
N TYR A 63 -16.64 4.31 -11.74
CA TYR A 63 -17.54 3.58 -10.85
C TYR A 63 -18.92 4.23 -10.83
N SER A 64 -19.97 3.39 -10.89
CA SER A 64 -21.36 3.84 -10.83
C SER A 64 -21.97 3.61 -9.45
N LYS A 65 -22.72 4.60 -8.92
CA LYS A 65 -23.51 4.42 -7.68
C LYS A 65 -24.60 3.38 -7.82
N ARG A 66 -25.15 3.22 -9.03
CA ARG A 66 -26.32 2.37 -9.29
C ARG A 66 -25.94 0.91 -9.44
N HIS A 67 -24.74 0.67 -10.00
CA HIS A 67 -24.20 -0.65 -10.28
C HIS A 67 -22.71 -0.65 -9.92
N PRO A 68 -22.35 -0.92 -8.66
CA PRO A 68 -20.95 -0.97 -8.22
C PRO A 68 -20.10 -2.02 -8.95
N ALA A 69 -20.76 -3.00 -9.59
CA ALA A 69 -20.13 -4.00 -10.45
C ALA A 69 -19.78 -3.47 -11.85
N ASP A 70 -20.35 -2.34 -12.28
CA ASP A 70 -20.03 -1.69 -13.54
C ASP A 70 -18.71 -0.93 -13.37
N LYS A 71 -17.60 -1.63 -13.60
CA LYS A 71 -16.30 -1.01 -13.88
C LYS A 71 -16.26 -0.70 -15.36
N ILE A 72 -16.17 0.56 -15.73
CA ILE A 72 -15.80 0.91 -17.11
C ILE A 72 -14.32 0.60 -17.29
N PHE A 73 -13.93 0.04 -18.42
CA PHE A 73 -12.54 -0.03 -18.86
C PHE A 73 -12.37 0.81 -20.11
N GLY A 74 -11.94 2.06 -19.97
CA GLY A 74 -11.45 2.82 -21.12
C GLY A 74 -10.03 2.38 -21.42
N ARG A 75 -9.81 1.43 -22.33
CA ARG A 75 -8.45 1.02 -22.73
C ARG A 75 -7.85 2.00 -23.74
N TYR A 76 -6.54 2.24 -23.65
CA TYR A 76 -5.75 3.03 -24.61
C TYR A 76 -6.05 4.54 -24.65
N MET A 77 -6.24 5.19 -23.50
CA MET A 77 -6.23 6.65 -23.43
C MET A 77 -4.83 7.24 -23.71
N HIS A 78 -4.68 7.95 -24.81
CA HIS A 78 -3.45 8.70 -25.07
C HIS A 78 -3.35 9.89 -24.11
N TRP A 79 -2.20 10.10 -23.47
CA TRP A 79 -1.93 11.22 -22.53
C TRP A 79 -2.31 12.60 -23.09
N MET A 80 -2.25 12.80 -24.40
CA MET A 80 -2.72 14.02 -25.09
C MET A 80 -4.16 14.45 -24.77
N TYR A 81 -5.01 13.57 -24.21
CA TYR A 81 -6.38 13.90 -23.80
C TYR A 81 -6.53 14.07 -22.29
N PHE A 82 -5.44 14.08 -21.52
CA PHE A 82 -5.49 14.10 -20.06
C PHE A 82 -6.26 15.31 -19.53
N GLN A 83 -5.92 16.53 -19.95
CA GLN A 83 -6.63 17.75 -19.54
C GLN A 83 -8.11 17.73 -19.96
N ASP A 84 -8.40 17.32 -21.20
CA ASP A 84 -9.77 17.18 -21.71
C ASP A 84 -10.62 16.21 -20.86
N LEU A 85 -10.00 15.14 -20.35
CA LEU A 85 -10.64 14.18 -19.47
C LEU A 85 -10.88 14.78 -18.08
N ILE A 86 -9.89 15.46 -17.50
CA ILE A 86 -10.06 16.17 -16.23
C ILE A 86 -11.17 17.21 -16.32
N ASP A 87 -11.22 18.01 -17.39
CA ASP A 87 -12.28 18.97 -17.68
C ASP A 87 -13.64 18.27 -17.77
N TYR A 88 -13.70 17.15 -18.49
CA TYR A 88 -14.93 16.38 -18.62
C TYR A 88 -15.42 15.86 -17.27
N PHE A 89 -14.56 15.25 -16.46
CA PHE A 89 -14.95 14.72 -15.15
C PHE A 89 -15.32 15.81 -14.15
N SER A 90 -14.58 16.91 -14.15
CA SER A 90 -14.89 18.10 -13.36
C SER A 90 -16.23 18.72 -13.78
N SER A 91 -16.61 18.58 -15.06
CA SER A 91 -17.95 18.99 -15.51
C SER A 91 -19.05 18.07 -14.98
N LEU A 92 -18.80 16.77 -14.77
CA LEU A 92 -19.83 15.82 -14.33
C LEU A 92 -20.15 15.93 -12.84
N GLN A 93 -19.15 16.25 -12.02
CA GLN A 93 -19.32 16.40 -10.57
C GLN A 93 -18.41 17.50 -10.02
N PRO A 94 -18.88 18.26 -9.00
CA PRO A 94 -18.09 19.33 -8.42
C PRO A 94 -16.86 18.84 -7.65
N SER A 95 -16.82 17.57 -7.24
CA SER A 95 -15.68 16.95 -6.57
C SER A 95 -15.61 15.46 -6.86
N VAL A 96 -14.42 14.94 -7.09
CA VAL A 96 -14.10 13.51 -7.17
C VAL A 96 -13.87 12.96 -5.77
N ARG A 97 -14.50 11.84 -5.42
CA ARG A 97 -14.27 11.24 -4.10
C ARG A 97 -12.90 10.59 -3.99
N ASP A 98 -12.60 9.69 -4.94
CA ASP A 98 -11.36 8.92 -4.98
C ASP A 98 -10.69 9.08 -6.36
N PHE A 99 -9.42 9.47 -6.37
CA PHE A 99 -8.62 9.59 -7.59
C PHE A 99 -7.33 8.77 -7.45
N PHE A 100 -7.04 7.97 -8.46
CA PHE A 100 -5.81 7.22 -8.61
C PHE A 100 -5.17 7.56 -9.96
N LEU A 101 -3.93 8.03 -9.92
CA LEU A 101 -3.10 8.28 -11.10
C LEU A 101 -1.84 7.45 -10.99
N GLU A 102 -1.52 6.68 -12.01
CA GLU A 102 -0.31 5.88 -12.10
C GLU A 102 0.24 6.00 -13.51
N GLY A 103 1.55 6.27 -13.63
CA GLY A 103 2.18 6.46 -14.93
C GLY A 103 3.24 7.55 -14.96
N TYR A 104 3.68 7.89 -16.16
CA TYR A 104 4.46 9.09 -16.39
C TYR A 104 3.51 10.26 -16.68
N VAL A 105 3.68 11.38 -15.96
CA VAL A 105 2.91 12.61 -16.16
C VAL A 105 3.90 13.76 -16.31
N ASP A 106 3.80 14.51 -17.41
CA ASP A 106 4.62 15.70 -17.57
C ASP A 106 4.20 16.82 -16.59
N GLU A 107 5.06 17.82 -16.44
CA GLU A 107 4.85 18.91 -15.48
C GLU A 107 3.60 19.73 -15.79
N GLU A 108 3.29 19.95 -17.07
CA GLU A 108 2.15 20.77 -17.50
C GLU A 108 0.84 20.10 -17.10
N ASP A 109 0.70 18.81 -17.41
CA ASP A 109 -0.47 18.03 -17.07
C ASP A 109 -0.62 17.82 -15.56
N LEU A 110 0.48 17.58 -14.84
CA LEU A 110 0.44 17.46 -13.38
C LEU A 110 0.02 18.78 -12.72
N ASN A 111 0.59 19.91 -13.14
CA ASN A 111 0.20 21.24 -12.66
C ASN A 111 -1.27 21.52 -12.98
N TYR A 112 -1.73 21.19 -14.19
CA TYR A 112 -3.12 21.35 -14.58
C TYR A 112 -4.03 20.55 -13.66
N PHE A 113 -3.73 19.26 -13.43
CA PHE A 113 -4.50 18.39 -12.55
C PHE A 113 -4.58 18.94 -11.13
N LEU A 114 -3.45 19.29 -10.52
CA LEU A 114 -3.37 19.78 -9.14
C LEU A 114 -4.13 21.10 -8.95
N ASN A 115 -4.22 21.95 -9.98
CA ASN A 115 -4.91 23.24 -9.92
C ASN A 115 -6.40 23.19 -10.26
N THR A 116 -6.83 22.20 -11.05
CA THR A 116 -8.21 22.14 -11.57
C THR A 116 -9.07 21.08 -10.89
N SER A 117 -8.45 20.01 -10.40
CA SER A 117 -9.18 18.88 -9.84
C SER A 117 -9.58 19.15 -8.40
N THR A 118 -10.87 19.00 -8.11
CA THR A 118 -11.38 19.01 -6.73
C THR A 118 -11.58 17.57 -6.27
N ILE A 119 -10.82 17.15 -5.26
CA ILE A 119 -10.92 15.80 -4.68
C ILE A 119 -11.41 15.95 -3.24
N SER A 120 -12.26 15.04 -2.75
CA SER A 120 -12.89 15.17 -1.42
C SER A 120 -12.49 14.12 -0.38
N GLU A 121 -12.02 12.92 -0.79
CA GLU A 121 -11.65 11.87 0.17
C GLU A 121 -10.24 11.33 -0.04
N SER A 122 -9.97 10.63 -1.14
CA SER A 122 -8.70 9.93 -1.36
C SER A 122 -8.01 10.34 -2.65
N LEU A 123 -6.72 10.68 -2.56
CA LEU A 123 -5.84 10.87 -3.72
C LEU A 123 -4.69 9.88 -3.64
N LYS A 124 -4.44 9.16 -4.74
CA LYS A 124 -3.32 8.25 -4.89
C LYS A 124 -2.56 8.62 -6.16
N LEU A 125 -1.32 9.06 -6.03
CA LEU A 125 -0.44 9.39 -7.14
C LEU A 125 0.74 8.44 -7.11
N GLN A 126 0.85 7.57 -8.10
CA GLN A 126 1.99 6.68 -8.34
C GLN A 126 2.66 7.07 -9.65
N ILE A 127 3.24 8.27 -9.65
CA ILE A 127 3.65 8.94 -10.88
C ILE A 127 5.14 9.17 -10.94
N ALA A 128 5.71 9.02 -12.13
CA ALA A 128 7.01 9.54 -12.48
C ALA A 128 6.83 10.87 -13.22
N THR A 129 7.68 11.84 -12.93
CA THR A 129 7.69 13.13 -13.63
C THR A 129 9.14 13.60 -13.77
N ASP A 130 9.47 14.22 -14.90
CA ASP A 130 10.85 14.66 -15.19
C ASP A 130 11.25 15.94 -14.43
N HIS A 131 10.29 16.61 -13.80
CA HIS A 131 10.49 17.93 -13.19
C HIS A 131 9.78 18.05 -11.84
N THR A 132 10.37 18.84 -10.95
CA THR A 132 9.70 19.38 -9.77
C THR A 132 8.66 20.42 -10.20
N PRO A 133 7.35 20.21 -9.94
CA PRO A 133 6.31 21.20 -10.13
C PRO A 133 6.73 22.49 -9.45
N GLY A 134 6.86 23.54 -10.24
CA GLY A 134 7.13 24.88 -9.72
C GLY A 134 5.90 25.57 -9.11
N THR A 135 4.76 24.88 -9.00
CA THR A 135 3.50 25.48 -8.57
C THR A 135 3.11 25.12 -7.14
N ASP A 136 2.63 26.14 -6.43
CA ASP A 136 1.91 25.97 -5.18
C ASP A 136 0.60 25.24 -5.45
N PHE A 137 0.42 24.08 -4.82
CA PHE A 137 -0.86 23.38 -4.79
C PHE A 137 -1.32 23.15 -3.35
N TYR A 138 -2.64 23.09 -3.17
CA TYR A 138 -3.26 22.88 -1.87
C TYR A 138 -4.05 21.58 -1.90
N ILE A 139 -3.81 20.71 -0.91
CA ILE A 139 -4.52 19.45 -0.75
C ILE A 139 -5.23 19.47 0.60
N ASP A 140 -6.54 19.24 0.61
CA ASP A 140 -7.33 19.02 1.82
C ASP A 140 -8.20 17.78 1.66
N LEU A 141 -7.69 16.64 2.14
CA LEU A 141 -8.28 15.32 1.87
C LEU A 141 -8.37 14.48 3.13
N TYR A 142 -9.11 13.38 3.06
CA TYR A 142 -9.05 12.38 4.12
C TYR A 142 -7.73 11.60 4.04
N SER A 143 -7.40 11.07 2.86
CA SER A 143 -6.23 10.23 2.63
C SER A 143 -5.44 10.67 1.40
N ILE A 144 -4.12 10.64 1.50
CA ILE A 144 -3.23 10.82 0.35
C ILE A 144 -2.16 9.71 0.32
N ILE A 145 -1.88 9.19 -0.87
CA ILE A 145 -0.79 8.25 -1.14
C ILE A 145 0.05 8.85 -2.27
N LEU A 146 1.35 9.00 -2.03
CA LEU A 146 2.32 9.53 -2.99
C LEU A 146 3.43 8.50 -3.18
N TRP A 147 3.46 7.83 -4.32
CA TRP A 147 4.53 6.95 -4.79
C TRP A 147 5.28 7.66 -5.91
N GLY A 148 6.61 7.65 -5.89
CA GLY A 148 7.40 8.49 -6.80
C GLY A 148 7.28 9.99 -6.48
N GLY A 149 7.29 10.34 -5.18
CA GLY A 149 7.04 11.69 -4.67
C GLY A 149 8.19 12.68 -4.77
N GLY A 150 9.18 12.46 -5.65
CA GLY A 150 10.38 13.29 -5.79
C GLY A 150 10.17 14.72 -6.29
N TRP A 151 8.91 15.07 -6.49
CA TRP A 151 8.43 16.38 -6.88
C TRP A 151 7.76 17.14 -5.73
N VAL A 152 7.54 16.49 -4.58
CA VAL A 152 6.98 17.09 -3.37
C VAL A 152 8.13 17.51 -2.43
N ASN A 153 8.07 18.77 -1.95
CA ASN A 153 9.04 19.33 -1.02
C ASN A 153 8.36 19.73 0.31
N LEU A 154 9.15 20.23 1.25
CA LEU A 154 8.68 20.61 2.59
C LEU A 154 7.54 21.63 2.53
N ASP A 155 7.67 22.65 1.69
CA ASP A 155 6.68 23.73 1.57
C ASP A 155 5.35 23.21 1.00
N HIS A 156 5.40 22.29 0.04
CA HIS A 156 4.22 21.58 -0.45
C HIS A 156 3.52 20.85 0.70
N PHE A 157 4.25 20.05 1.50
CA PHE A 157 3.67 19.33 2.63
C PHE A 157 3.00 20.25 3.65
N LEU A 158 3.67 21.35 4.04
CA LEU A 158 3.14 22.28 5.03
C LEU A 158 1.83 22.96 4.58
N LYS A 159 1.58 23.01 3.27
CA LYS A 159 0.33 23.49 2.67
C LYS A 159 -0.76 22.40 2.60
N MET A 160 -0.43 21.14 2.80
CA MET A 160 -1.41 20.04 2.81
C MET A 160 -2.11 19.90 4.16
N ASN A 161 -3.34 19.40 4.11
CA ASN A 161 -4.17 19.03 5.25
C ASN A 161 -4.76 17.63 5.00
N PHE A 162 -4.48 16.66 5.86
CA PHE A 162 -4.92 15.27 5.64
C PHE A 162 -5.04 14.47 6.92
N THR A 163 -5.94 13.48 6.94
CA THR A 163 -6.08 12.57 8.09
C THR A 163 -5.05 11.44 8.03
N ALA A 164 -4.78 10.91 6.84
CA ALA A 164 -3.80 9.84 6.62
C ALA A 164 -2.92 10.16 5.40
N CYS A 165 -1.61 9.97 5.52
CA CYS A 165 -0.67 10.11 4.41
C CYS A 165 0.30 8.92 4.37
N PHE A 166 0.47 8.37 3.17
CA PHE A 166 1.61 7.53 2.81
C PHE A 166 2.49 8.30 1.81
N TYR A 167 3.78 8.35 2.07
CA TYR A 167 4.77 9.00 1.22
C TYR A 167 5.99 8.10 0.96
N ASP A 168 6.15 7.69 -0.28
CA ASP A 168 7.36 7.06 -0.77
C ASP A 168 8.47 8.11 -0.90
N ALA A 169 9.50 7.99 -0.05
CA ALA A 169 10.61 8.92 -0.01
C ALA A 169 11.78 8.53 -0.92
N ASP A 170 11.65 7.50 -1.77
CA ASP A 170 12.75 6.97 -2.59
C ASP A 170 13.32 7.99 -3.57
N THR A 171 12.47 8.91 -4.05
CA THR A 171 12.87 10.03 -4.92
C THR A 171 12.80 11.38 -4.21
N SER A 172 12.59 11.38 -2.89
CA SER A 172 12.20 12.57 -2.13
C SER A 172 13.21 13.71 -2.17
N LEU A 173 12.67 14.93 -2.16
CA LEU A 173 13.42 16.15 -1.85
C LEU A 173 13.43 16.48 -0.35
N ILE A 174 12.68 15.73 0.46
CA ILE A 174 12.61 15.91 1.91
C ILE A 174 13.89 15.35 2.53
N THR A 175 14.70 16.26 3.05
CA THR A 175 15.91 15.90 3.79
C THR A 175 15.57 15.45 5.22
N PRO A 176 16.49 14.81 5.94
CA PRO A 176 16.31 14.55 7.37
C PRO A 176 15.95 15.80 8.20
N THR A 177 16.48 16.96 7.83
CA THR A 177 16.16 18.24 8.50
C THR A 177 14.72 18.67 8.22
N ASP A 178 14.22 18.44 7.00
CA ASP A 178 12.85 18.75 6.62
C ASP A 178 11.85 17.83 7.33
N TRP A 179 12.18 16.53 7.48
CA TRP A 179 11.38 15.60 8.28
C TRP A 179 11.24 16.07 9.72
N LEU A 180 12.34 16.51 10.32
CA LEU A 180 12.33 17.06 11.67
C LEU A 180 11.45 18.32 11.77
N PHE A 181 11.51 19.18 10.76
CA PHE A 181 10.67 20.36 10.68
C PHE A 181 9.19 20.01 10.57
N LEU A 182 8.82 19.03 9.72
CA LEU A 182 7.45 18.55 9.58
C LEU A 182 6.91 18.00 10.90
N MET A 183 7.70 17.18 11.59
CA MET A 183 7.33 16.64 12.90
C MET A 183 7.09 17.73 13.93
N ASN A 184 8.03 18.67 14.06
CA ASN A 184 7.88 19.82 14.96
C ASN A 184 6.64 20.64 14.61
N SER A 185 6.39 20.87 13.33
CA SER A 185 5.23 21.63 12.88
C SER A 185 3.94 20.93 13.31
N TRP A 186 3.85 19.61 13.12
CA TRP A 186 2.68 18.81 13.53
C TRP A 186 2.45 18.86 15.03
N ILE A 187 3.51 18.65 15.82
CA ILE A 187 3.49 18.76 17.28
C ILE A 187 2.97 20.14 17.73
N ASN A 188 3.37 21.19 17.02
CA ASN A 188 2.94 22.57 17.29
C ASN A 188 1.58 22.92 16.65
N GLY A 189 0.85 21.94 16.11
CA GLY A 189 -0.53 22.07 15.68
C GLY A 189 -0.74 22.32 14.19
N TRP A 190 0.28 22.14 13.34
CA TRP A 190 0.06 21.92 11.90
C TRP A 190 -0.71 20.62 11.68
N ASN A 191 -1.60 20.59 10.68
CA ASN A 191 -2.41 19.43 10.29
C ASN A 191 -3.03 18.66 11.49
N ARG A 192 -3.84 19.36 12.31
CA ARG A 192 -4.46 18.82 13.54
C ARG A 192 -5.35 17.59 13.33
N ARG A 193 -5.72 17.29 12.09
CA ARG A 193 -6.53 16.13 11.72
C ARG A 193 -5.69 14.89 11.43
N MET A 194 -4.37 15.03 11.29
CA MET A 194 -3.45 13.93 10.99
C MET A 194 -3.48 12.89 12.12
N LYS A 195 -3.76 11.66 11.73
CA LYS A 195 -3.77 10.48 12.61
C LYS A 195 -2.71 9.46 12.21
N ILE A 196 -2.39 9.40 10.92
CA ILE A 196 -1.43 8.45 10.35
C ILE A 196 -0.54 9.23 9.39
N PHE A 197 0.77 9.10 9.58
CA PHE A 197 1.77 9.57 8.64
C PHE A 197 2.81 8.47 8.49
N GLU A 198 2.87 7.90 7.30
CA GLU A 198 3.78 6.81 6.94
C GLU A 198 4.70 7.32 5.84
N PHE A 199 6.00 7.08 5.99
CA PHE A 199 6.97 7.34 4.94
C PHE A 199 7.90 6.14 4.78
N GLN A 200 8.24 5.86 3.53
CA GLN A 200 9.15 4.77 3.17
C GLN A 200 10.48 5.35 2.70
N SER A 201 11.61 4.77 3.12
CA SER A 201 12.94 5.17 2.64
C SER A 201 13.79 3.95 2.33
N HIS A 202 14.56 4.02 1.24
CA HIS A 202 15.57 3.01 0.86
C HIS A 202 16.79 2.91 1.78
N GLU A 203 17.03 3.90 2.65
CA GLU A 203 18.13 3.88 3.61
C GLU A 203 17.63 4.15 5.03
N PHE A 204 18.05 3.30 5.97
CA PHE A 204 17.78 3.53 7.38
C PHE A 204 18.70 4.63 7.93
N ASN A 205 18.13 5.72 8.45
CA ASN A 205 18.87 6.83 9.03
C ASN A 205 18.68 6.86 10.55
N PHE A 206 19.70 6.38 11.28
CA PHE A 206 19.70 6.35 12.75
C PHE A 206 19.54 7.75 13.35
N GLU A 207 20.30 8.74 12.86
CA GLU A 207 20.27 10.12 13.37
C GLU A 207 18.87 10.73 13.21
N LEU A 208 18.24 10.56 12.04
CA LEU A 208 16.88 11.02 11.81
C LEU A 208 15.89 10.32 12.76
N THR A 209 16.01 9.00 12.89
CA THR A 209 15.11 8.21 13.75
C THR A 209 15.22 8.63 15.21
N GLU A 210 16.43 8.77 15.74
CA GLU A 210 16.68 9.26 17.10
C GLU A 210 16.11 10.66 17.30
N THR A 211 16.41 11.57 16.37
CA THR A 211 15.96 12.97 16.48
C THR A 211 14.43 13.08 16.42
N MET A 212 13.76 12.27 15.59
CA MET A 212 12.30 12.22 15.53
C MET A 212 11.72 11.71 16.87
N LEU A 213 12.29 10.66 17.44
CA LEU A 213 11.85 10.08 18.71
C LEU A 213 12.06 11.03 19.90
N GLU A 214 13.16 11.78 19.93
CA GLU A 214 13.43 12.75 21.01
C GLU A 214 12.43 13.91 21.05
N GLN A 215 11.83 14.27 19.91
CA GLN A 215 10.99 15.47 19.80
C GLN A 215 9.50 15.23 20.02
N VAL A 216 9.02 13.98 20.02
CA VAL A 216 7.62 13.68 20.32
C VAL A 216 7.29 14.03 21.79
N PRO A 217 6.33 14.93 22.07
CA PRO A 217 5.99 15.33 23.43
C PRO A 217 5.40 14.15 24.20
N GLY A 218 6.19 13.57 25.12
CA GLY A 218 5.74 12.42 25.91
C GLY A 218 6.75 11.28 25.95
N GLN A 219 7.98 11.61 26.37
CA GLN A 219 9.03 10.69 26.79
C GLN A 219 9.79 9.92 25.69
N ARG A 220 11.06 9.64 26.02
CA ARG A 220 11.73 8.35 25.77
C ARG A 220 10.70 7.24 25.62
N ILE A 221 10.98 6.29 24.75
CA ILE A 221 10.27 5.02 24.61
C ILE A 221 10.17 4.34 26.00
N ASP A 222 9.13 4.71 26.72
CA ASP A 222 8.63 4.11 27.93
C ASP A 222 7.30 3.52 27.51
N GLN A 223 7.00 2.33 28.00
CA GLN A 223 6.12 1.31 27.41
C GLN A 223 4.64 1.74 27.22
N ASN A 224 4.29 2.99 27.49
CA ASN A 224 2.94 3.48 27.64
C ASN A 224 2.57 4.72 26.79
N VAL A 225 3.50 5.31 26.01
CA VAL A 225 3.20 6.55 25.23
C VAL A 225 3.48 6.42 23.73
N CYS A 226 4.61 5.80 23.34
CA CYS A 226 4.93 5.48 21.95
C CYS A 226 5.47 4.04 21.92
N VAL A 227 4.69 3.12 21.37
CA VAL A 227 5.07 1.71 21.18
C VAL A 227 5.40 1.55 19.70
N ILE A 228 6.60 1.02 19.40
CA ILE A 228 6.90 0.57 18.03
C ILE A 228 6.08 -0.73 17.85
N ASP A 229 4.90 -0.57 17.27
CA ASP A 229 3.93 -1.66 17.06
C ASP A 229 4.43 -2.63 15.97
N GLU A 230 5.07 -2.07 14.94
CA GLU A 230 5.51 -2.81 13.76
C GLU A 230 6.86 -2.29 13.26
N ILE A 231 7.73 -3.21 12.85
CA ILE A 231 8.99 -2.90 12.16
C ILE A 231 8.96 -3.60 10.81
N GLU A 232 9.09 -2.82 9.74
CA GLU A 232 9.17 -3.31 8.37
C GLU A 232 10.56 -3.00 7.78
N LEU A 233 11.35 -4.04 7.52
CA LEU A 233 12.64 -3.94 6.84
C LEU A 233 12.53 -4.61 5.47
N SER A 234 12.13 -3.85 4.45
CA SER A 234 12.01 -4.32 3.07
C SER A 234 13.01 -3.66 2.14
N ARG A 235 13.72 -4.46 1.33
CA ARG A 235 14.50 -3.99 0.15
C ARG A 235 15.53 -2.90 0.43
N LEU A 236 16.00 -2.78 1.67
CA LEU A 236 17.02 -1.81 2.06
C LEU A 236 18.36 -2.18 1.40
N TYR A 237 18.90 -1.29 0.56
CA TYR A 237 20.16 -1.52 -0.16
C TYR A 237 21.34 -1.83 0.79
N ASN A 238 21.34 -1.20 1.96
CA ASN A 238 22.38 -1.34 2.97
C ASN A 238 22.01 -2.35 4.08
N LEU A 239 20.91 -3.10 3.94
CA LEU A 239 20.49 -4.11 4.93
C LEU A 239 21.65 -5.03 5.32
N PRO A 240 22.43 -5.61 4.38
CA PRO A 240 23.48 -6.55 4.75
C PRO A 240 24.67 -5.91 5.48
N ILE A 241 24.77 -4.58 5.50
CA ILE A 241 25.86 -3.83 6.15
C ILE A 241 25.45 -3.46 7.57
N TYR A 242 24.22 -2.98 7.76
CA TYR A 242 23.76 -2.43 9.04
C TYR A 242 22.73 -3.31 9.76
N PHE A 243 22.45 -4.53 9.28
CA PHE A 243 21.39 -5.38 9.84
C PHE A 243 21.46 -5.50 11.36
N ARG A 244 22.63 -5.88 11.90
CA ARG A 244 22.80 -6.03 13.35
C ARG A 244 22.66 -4.72 14.11
N ASP A 245 23.23 -3.64 13.57
CA ASP A 245 23.12 -2.31 14.18
C ASP A 245 21.65 -1.87 14.26
N ILE A 246 20.85 -2.17 13.23
CA ILE A 246 19.41 -1.91 13.19
C ILE A 246 18.69 -2.75 14.26
N ILE A 247 18.99 -4.05 14.35
CA ILE A 247 18.39 -4.94 15.37
C ILE A 247 18.76 -4.50 16.79
N ASP A 248 20.02 -4.14 17.03
CA ASP A 248 20.53 -3.69 18.32
C ASP A 248 19.89 -2.37 18.73
N TYR A 249 19.75 -1.46 17.77
CA TYR A 249 19.07 -0.20 17.97
C TYR A 249 17.61 -0.44 18.41
N PHE A 250 16.82 -1.19 17.64
CA PHE A 250 15.43 -1.45 18.02
C PHE A 250 15.28 -2.20 19.34
N SER A 251 16.19 -3.14 19.62
CA SER A 251 16.24 -3.88 20.89
C SER A 251 16.62 -2.99 22.08
N SER A 252 17.40 -1.91 21.84
CA SER A 252 17.71 -0.88 22.85
C SER A 252 16.51 0.03 23.15
N LEU A 253 15.64 0.23 22.15
CA LEU A 253 14.45 1.06 22.24
C LEU A 253 13.32 0.36 23.01
N GLN A 254 13.08 -0.92 22.73
CA GLN A 254 12.06 -1.71 23.41
C GLN A 254 12.48 -3.18 23.56
N PRO A 255 12.11 -3.85 24.66
CA PRO A 255 12.50 -5.23 24.90
C PRO A 255 11.78 -6.23 23.99
N SER A 256 10.65 -5.84 23.39
CA SER A 256 9.88 -6.70 22.48
C SER A 256 9.09 -5.89 21.47
N VAL A 257 8.90 -6.44 20.28
CA VAL A 257 8.07 -5.87 19.20
C VAL A 257 6.80 -6.71 19.03
N ARG A 258 5.68 -6.10 18.68
CA ARG A 258 4.44 -6.86 18.42
C ARG A 258 4.50 -7.58 17.08
N SER A 259 4.83 -6.87 15.99
CA SER A 259 4.96 -7.41 14.64
C SER A 259 6.33 -7.08 14.02
N PHE A 260 6.94 -8.03 13.31
CA PHE A 260 8.18 -7.81 12.57
C PHE A 260 8.09 -8.37 11.15
N TYR A 261 8.39 -7.55 10.15
CA TYR A 261 8.50 -7.93 8.76
C TYR A 261 9.93 -7.72 8.24
N LEU A 262 10.48 -8.75 7.60
CA LEU A 262 11.81 -8.72 6.99
C LEU A 262 11.75 -9.27 5.57
N GLU A 263 12.09 -8.45 4.59
CA GLU A 263 12.20 -8.84 3.18
C GLU A 263 13.59 -8.51 2.62
N GLY A 264 14.21 -9.49 1.96
CA GLY A 264 15.47 -9.30 1.24
C GLY A 264 16.47 -10.42 1.46
N ARG A 265 17.73 -10.16 1.11
CA ARG A 265 18.80 -11.16 1.30
C ARG A 265 19.55 -10.93 2.60
N VAL A 266 19.56 -11.93 3.47
CA VAL A 266 20.22 -11.87 4.79
C VAL A 266 21.24 -13.00 4.89
N LYS A 267 22.43 -12.71 5.43
CA LYS A 267 23.44 -13.74 5.69
C LYS A 267 22.99 -14.64 6.83
N GLU A 268 23.43 -15.89 6.83
CA GLU A 268 23.16 -16.87 7.89
C GLU A 268 23.45 -16.33 9.29
N ASP A 269 24.66 -15.81 9.52
CA ASP A 269 25.06 -15.31 10.84
C ASP A 269 24.20 -14.14 11.32
N ASP A 270 23.64 -13.36 10.39
CA ASP A 270 22.78 -12.21 10.68
C ASP A 270 21.35 -12.65 10.97
N LEU A 271 20.80 -13.60 10.20
CA LEU A 271 19.50 -14.22 10.50
C LEU A 271 19.53 -14.90 11.88
N ASN A 272 20.60 -15.64 12.16
CA ASN A 272 20.81 -16.28 13.46
C ASN A 272 20.95 -15.27 14.59
N TYR A 273 21.61 -14.14 14.33
CA TYR A 273 21.67 -13.03 15.28
C TYR A 273 20.26 -12.56 15.62
N PHE A 274 19.47 -12.19 14.60
CA PHE A 274 18.10 -11.71 14.76
C PHE A 274 17.20 -12.68 15.53
N LEU A 275 17.18 -13.96 15.13
CA LEU A 275 16.35 -14.99 15.77
C LEU A 275 16.70 -15.23 17.24
N ASN A 276 17.95 -14.94 17.65
CA ASN A 276 18.40 -15.13 19.03
C ASN A 276 18.34 -13.87 19.89
N THR A 277 18.34 -12.67 19.29
CA THR A 277 18.35 -11.39 20.03
C THR A 277 17.00 -10.71 20.07
N SER A 278 16.14 -10.92 19.08
CA SER A 278 14.87 -10.23 18.95
C SER A 278 13.77 -10.95 19.72
N THR A 279 12.95 -10.21 20.47
CA THR A 279 11.73 -10.73 21.09
C THR A 279 10.51 -10.20 20.34
N ILE A 280 9.72 -11.12 19.77
CA ILE A 280 8.51 -10.79 19.00
C ILE A 280 7.33 -11.47 19.68
N ASN A 281 6.22 -10.76 19.84
CA ASN A 281 5.10 -11.25 20.67
C ASN A 281 3.90 -11.76 19.87
N GLU A 282 3.65 -11.22 18.67
CA GLU A 282 2.44 -11.55 17.91
C GLU A 282 2.74 -12.13 16.53
N ALA A 283 3.38 -11.36 15.66
CA ALA A 283 3.56 -11.75 14.25
C ALA A 283 5.00 -11.59 13.77
N LEU A 284 5.49 -12.61 13.07
CA LEU A 284 6.75 -12.57 12.34
C LEU A 284 6.52 -12.93 10.89
N GLN A 285 6.93 -12.04 9.98
CA GLN A 285 6.95 -12.30 8.55
C GLN A 285 8.39 -12.21 8.03
N LEU A 286 8.87 -13.30 7.43
CA LEU A 286 10.18 -13.39 6.82
C LEU A 286 10.01 -13.73 5.34
N GLU A 287 10.35 -12.80 4.46
CA GLU A 287 10.48 -12.98 3.01
C GLU A 287 11.95 -12.86 2.62
N ILE A 288 12.71 -13.89 3.00
CA ILE A 288 14.17 -13.80 2.95
C ILE A 288 14.80 -14.82 2.01
N GLY A 289 15.71 -14.34 1.18
CA GLY A 289 16.74 -15.18 0.58
C GLY A 289 17.91 -15.30 1.55
N THR A 290 18.40 -16.51 1.79
CA THR A 290 19.60 -16.72 2.61
C THR A 290 20.50 -17.77 1.98
N ASP A 291 21.79 -17.68 2.27
CA ASP A 291 22.79 -18.67 1.83
C ASP A 291 22.71 -19.99 2.63
N HIS A 292 21.75 -20.07 3.54
CA HIS A 292 21.68 -21.05 4.60
C HIS A 292 21.53 -22.49 4.10
N LYS A 293 22.30 -23.38 4.71
CA LYS A 293 22.06 -24.83 4.80
C LYS A 293 21.52 -25.14 6.20
N PRO A 294 20.68 -26.17 6.38
CA PRO A 294 19.73 -26.30 7.51
C PRO A 294 20.36 -26.62 8.89
N GLY A 295 21.28 -25.79 9.38
CA GLY A 295 22.20 -26.15 10.46
C GLY A 295 22.03 -25.47 11.81
N THR A 296 21.27 -24.38 11.93
CA THR A 296 21.21 -23.62 13.20
C THR A 296 19.88 -23.83 13.92
N ASP A 297 19.97 -24.21 15.19
CA ASP A 297 18.83 -24.37 16.08
C ASP A 297 18.29 -23.01 16.53
N PHE A 298 16.99 -22.78 16.37
CA PHE A 298 16.28 -21.65 16.93
C PHE A 298 14.88 -22.05 17.43
N TYR A 299 14.30 -21.24 18.31
CA TYR A 299 12.99 -21.45 18.90
C TYR A 299 12.09 -20.24 18.62
N ILE A 300 10.85 -20.49 18.21
CA ILE A 300 9.85 -19.44 17.98
C ILE A 300 8.57 -19.82 18.72
N ASP A 301 8.06 -18.90 19.55
CA ASP A 301 6.70 -18.95 20.12
C ASP A 301 5.95 -17.68 19.73
N LEU A 302 5.04 -17.77 18.77
CA LEU A 302 4.32 -16.61 18.22
C LEU A 302 2.82 -16.88 18.10
N TYR A 303 2.04 -15.83 17.86
CA TYR A 303 0.67 -16.03 17.41
C TYR A 303 0.65 -16.43 15.92
N SER A 304 1.32 -15.67 15.07
CA SER A 304 1.36 -15.87 13.62
C SER A 304 2.80 -15.86 13.10
N ILE A 305 3.09 -16.76 12.16
CA ILE A 305 4.36 -16.74 11.42
C ILE A 305 4.10 -16.91 9.92
N ILE A 306 4.75 -16.08 9.11
CA ILE A 306 4.69 -16.12 7.65
C ILE A 306 6.13 -16.25 7.14
N LEU A 307 6.41 -17.29 6.37
CA LEU A 307 7.73 -17.59 5.83
C LEU A 307 7.61 -17.69 4.31
N TRP A 308 8.22 -16.77 3.59
CA TRP A 308 8.36 -16.78 2.13
C TRP A 308 9.82 -17.00 1.75
N GLY A 309 10.08 -17.81 0.73
CA GLY A 309 11.45 -18.21 0.39
C GLY A 309 12.06 -19.15 1.44
N GLY A 310 11.22 -19.91 2.14
CA GLY A 310 11.56 -20.69 3.33
C GLY A 310 12.49 -21.90 3.11
N GLY A 311 13.17 -22.03 1.97
CA GLY A 311 13.95 -23.22 1.58
C GLY A 311 15.14 -23.60 2.47
N TRP A 312 15.33 -22.88 3.57
CA TRP A 312 16.30 -23.14 4.62
C TRP A 312 15.69 -23.84 5.85
N MET A 313 14.37 -24.03 5.88
CA MET A 313 13.63 -24.69 6.96
C MET A 313 13.57 -26.21 6.81
N ASN A 314 13.76 -26.94 7.91
CA ASN A 314 13.62 -28.41 7.95
C ASN A 314 12.56 -28.83 9.00
N LEU A 315 12.28 -30.14 9.08
CA LEU A 315 11.29 -30.69 10.01
C LEU A 315 11.61 -30.35 11.48
N ASP A 316 12.88 -30.43 11.87
CA ASP A 316 13.31 -30.17 13.24
C ASP A 316 13.05 -28.71 13.65
N HIS A 317 13.19 -27.76 12.72
CA HIS A 317 12.82 -26.37 12.97
C HIS A 317 11.33 -26.26 13.28
N PHE A 318 10.46 -26.84 12.44
CA PHE A 318 9.01 -26.80 12.70
C PHE A 318 8.65 -27.45 14.04
N LEU A 319 9.20 -28.62 14.35
CA LEU A 319 8.90 -29.32 15.60
C LEU A 319 9.33 -28.54 16.86
N LYS A 320 10.28 -27.61 16.74
CA LYS A 320 10.70 -26.70 17.82
C LYS A 320 9.82 -25.45 17.93
N MET A 321 8.99 -25.15 16.94
CA MET A 321 8.13 -23.97 16.95
C MET A 321 6.81 -24.20 17.67
N ASN A 322 6.28 -23.11 18.24
CA ASN A 322 4.95 -23.02 18.82
C ASN A 322 4.22 -21.83 18.16
N PHE A 323 3.07 -22.07 17.53
CA PHE A 323 2.33 -21.00 16.85
C PHE A 323 0.85 -21.31 16.73
N THR A 324 0.02 -20.26 16.62
CA THR A 324 -1.41 -20.41 16.35
C THR A 324 -1.68 -20.55 14.84
N ALA A 325 -0.99 -19.74 14.04
CA ALA A 325 -1.12 -19.70 12.58
C ALA A 325 0.27 -19.71 11.92
N CYS A 326 0.44 -20.54 10.91
CA CYS A 326 1.64 -20.55 10.07
C CYS A 326 1.27 -20.55 8.59
N PHE A 327 1.91 -19.67 7.83
CA PHE A 327 1.98 -19.72 6.37
C PHE A 327 3.44 -19.96 5.98
N TYR A 328 3.70 -21.01 5.22
CA TYR A 328 5.02 -21.32 4.70
C TYR A 328 4.95 -21.51 3.20
N ASP A 329 5.65 -20.66 2.47
CA ASP A 329 5.89 -20.74 1.04
C ASP A 329 7.39 -20.97 0.80
N ALA A 330 7.69 -22.08 0.14
CA ALA A 330 9.04 -22.35 -0.34
C ALA A 330 9.01 -22.88 -1.77
N GLU A 331 9.57 -22.10 -2.70
CA GLU A 331 9.87 -22.56 -4.06
C GLU A 331 10.71 -23.84 -4.05
N ILE A 332 11.71 -23.92 -3.15
CA ILE A 332 12.54 -25.11 -2.93
C ILE A 332 12.42 -25.51 -1.46
N SER A 333 11.55 -26.47 -1.14
CA SER A 333 11.36 -26.96 0.23
C SER A 333 12.36 -28.08 0.57
N LEU A 334 12.96 -28.04 1.77
CA LEU A 334 13.68 -29.19 2.33
C LEU A 334 12.74 -30.20 3.03
N ILE A 335 11.49 -29.81 3.26
CA ILE A 335 10.47 -30.67 3.84
C ILE A 335 9.99 -31.63 2.76
N THR A 336 10.29 -32.92 2.94
CA THR A 336 9.80 -33.99 2.05
C THR A 336 8.37 -34.39 2.40
N PRO A 337 7.65 -35.12 1.53
CA PRO A 337 6.35 -35.70 1.88
C PRO A 337 6.37 -36.59 3.13
N THR A 338 7.50 -37.24 3.43
CA THR A 338 7.66 -38.05 4.65
C THR A 338 7.74 -37.16 5.89
N ASP A 339 8.45 -36.04 5.80
CA ASP A 339 8.56 -35.08 6.90
C ASP A 339 7.20 -34.45 7.22
N TRP A 340 6.39 -34.18 6.20
CA TRP A 340 4.99 -33.76 6.41
C TRP A 340 4.19 -34.77 7.19
N LEU A 341 4.28 -36.05 6.83
CA LEU A 341 3.57 -37.09 7.55
C LEU A 341 4.01 -37.14 9.03
N LEU A 342 5.30 -36.93 9.31
CA LEU A 342 5.82 -36.85 10.67
C LEU A 342 5.32 -35.61 11.41
N LEU A 343 5.28 -34.45 10.75
CA LEU A 343 4.74 -33.22 11.34
C LEU A 343 3.26 -33.35 11.69
N MET A 344 2.47 -33.93 10.77
CA MET A 344 1.04 -34.18 10.94
C MET A 344 0.78 -35.16 12.08
N ASN A 345 1.50 -36.28 12.10
CA ASN A 345 1.40 -37.24 13.19
C ASN A 345 1.80 -36.62 14.53
N SER A 346 2.82 -35.76 14.54
CA SER A 346 3.24 -35.05 15.76
C SER A 346 2.11 -34.14 16.25
N TRP A 347 1.49 -33.36 15.36
CA TRP A 347 0.37 -32.48 15.71
C TRP A 347 -0.84 -33.25 16.26
N ILE A 348 -1.26 -34.32 15.57
CA ILE A 348 -2.34 -35.21 16.02
C ILE A 348 -2.04 -35.78 17.42
N ASN A 349 -0.77 -36.07 17.71
CA ASN A 349 -0.32 -36.58 19.01
C ASN A 349 -0.06 -35.47 20.05
N GLY A 350 -0.41 -34.22 19.75
CA GLY A 350 -0.43 -33.11 20.69
C GLY A 350 0.81 -32.21 20.68
N TRP A 351 1.67 -32.29 19.66
CA TRP A 351 2.61 -31.21 19.33
C TRP A 351 1.84 -29.95 18.91
N ASN A 352 2.32 -28.77 19.29
CA ASN A 352 1.72 -27.46 18.98
C ASN A 352 0.19 -27.41 19.13
N ARG A 353 -0.32 -27.61 20.36
CA ARG A 353 -1.77 -27.64 20.68
C ARG A 353 -2.50 -26.33 20.40
N ARG A 354 -1.77 -25.25 20.13
CA ARG A 354 -2.32 -23.93 19.80
C ARG A 354 -2.58 -23.78 18.30
N MET A 355 -2.02 -24.65 17.47
CA MET A 355 -2.10 -24.54 16.02
C MET A 355 -3.55 -24.70 15.55
N LYS A 356 -4.09 -23.63 14.97
CA LYS A 356 -5.42 -23.58 14.34
C LYS A 356 -5.35 -23.55 12.83
N MET A 357 -4.24 -23.05 12.29
CA MET A 357 -4.02 -22.94 10.85
C MET A 357 -2.56 -23.24 10.51
N PHE A 358 -2.37 -24.08 9.50
CA PHE A 358 -1.09 -24.31 8.88
C PHE A 358 -1.28 -24.39 7.37
N LYS A 359 -0.71 -23.44 6.63
CA LYS A 359 -0.72 -23.46 5.17
C LYS A 359 0.69 -23.64 4.65
N PHE A 360 0.85 -24.63 3.78
CA PHE A 360 2.08 -24.97 3.09
C PHE A 360 1.88 -24.79 1.59
N GLN A 361 2.83 -24.12 0.94
CA GLN A 361 2.87 -23.96 -0.50
C GLN A 361 4.29 -24.26 -1.00
N SER A 362 4.38 -25.08 -2.05
CA SER A 362 5.66 -25.40 -2.69
C SER A 362 5.48 -25.78 -4.15
N HIS A 363 6.57 -25.84 -4.92
CA HIS A 363 6.52 -26.35 -6.29
C HIS A 363 6.10 -27.83 -6.39
N GLU A 364 6.31 -28.63 -5.34
CA GLU A 364 6.04 -30.07 -5.39
C GLU A 364 4.59 -30.41 -5.00
N PHE A 365 4.03 -29.71 -4.01
CA PHE A 365 2.66 -29.85 -3.55
C PHE A 365 2.26 -28.70 -2.62
N ASP A 366 0.95 -28.50 -2.51
CA ASP A 366 0.31 -27.51 -1.63
C ASP A 366 -0.61 -28.21 -0.64
N PHE A 367 -0.72 -27.67 0.57
CA PHE A 367 -1.62 -28.20 1.57
C PHE A 367 -2.08 -27.11 2.56
N GLU A 368 -3.31 -27.22 3.05
CA GLU A 368 -3.85 -26.35 4.08
C GLU A 368 -4.53 -27.17 5.19
N LEU A 369 -4.06 -27.01 6.42
CA LEU A 369 -4.74 -27.44 7.63
C LEU A 369 -5.46 -26.25 8.23
N THR A 370 -6.74 -26.42 8.48
CA THR A 370 -7.52 -25.52 9.32
C THR A 370 -8.29 -26.34 10.33
N GLU A 371 -8.20 -25.97 11.60
CA GLU A 371 -9.10 -26.48 12.62
C GLU A 371 -10.49 -25.95 12.29
N THR A 372 -11.39 -26.83 11.83
CA THR A 372 -12.80 -26.48 11.70
C THR A 372 -13.35 -26.26 13.10
N MET A 373 -13.65 -25.01 13.44
CA MET A 373 -14.43 -24.72 14.65
C MET A 373 -15.80 -25.38 14.50
N THR A 374 -15.97 -26.55 15.09
CA THR A 374 -17.30 -27.02 15.44
C THR A 374 -17.81 -26.09 16.52
N GLU A 375 -18.83 -25.29 16.19
CA GLU A 375 -19.62 -24.57 17.18
C GLU A 375 -20.20 -25.60 18.16
N ASP A 376 -19.69 -25.64 19.39
CA ASP A 376 -20.33 -26.28 20.54
C ASP A 376 -21.14 -25.24 21.34
#